data_AF-A0A0G0M2Z2-F1
#
_entry.id   AF-A0A0G0M2Z2-F1
#
_cell.length_a   1.000
_cell.length_b   1.000
_cell.length_c   1.000
_cell.angle_alpha   90.00
_cell.angle_beta   90.00
_cell.angle_gamma   90.00
#
_symmetry.space_group_name_H-M   'P 1'
#
loop_
_entity.id
_entity.type
_entity.pdbx_description
1 polymer ?
#
loop_
_entity_poly.entity_id
_entity_poly.type
_entity_poly.pdbx_seq_one_letter_code
_entity_poly.pdbx_strand_id
1 'polypeptide(L)'
;MANGNDIEFLAEDDVIINLTAAGNLTIDAEAIDSTGTAGIIDIDLDSAPTGDAAQAGINIDVETITDAASVDTIVGLDILATQTSTDNDLLYGIRVQNLAGLADSGNEYGIYQAGTSWDRGALFADSVQLGENGADGQLVLFNELGGTDFNVTFNLSDTQGADITYILPPDDGAADNYVLTTNGGGTLNWEAVSGAGGLTGSGTDKQIAFFNTATNVTSETAGFGWDYDTNRLTVTGLTTETTGTLATLTSTANTITSGGLLSASLTQAAATGTSVTSDIGNLSFSPTYSTAVTTPTISGNVLDLSRTSITNTDFVSTLAVSGAVLSVSDSSTQTTGALTNTANILSLTQNYASATGAIIEITNAGTGADISLDNDATITNTTNGDISLAEN
;
A
#
# COMPACT_ATOMS: atom_id res chain seq x y z
N MET A 1 85.76 3.44 -20.72
CA MET A 1 85.20 3.56 -22.08
C MET A 1 84.63 4.97 -22.20
N ALA A 2 84.86 5.68 -23.30
CA ALA A 2 84.56 7.10 -23.44
C ALA A 2 83.67 7.32 -24.68
N ASN A 3 82.58 8.08 -24.49
CA ASN A 3 81.67 8.68 -25.47
C ASN A 3 81.01 7.72 -26.48
N GLY A 4 79.75 7.36 -26.24
CA GLY A 4 78.86 6.75 -27.25
C GLY A 4 79.12 5.28 -27.53
N ASN A 5 79.10 4.44 -26.48
CA ASN A 5 79.08 3.00 -26.64
C ASN A 5 77.64 2.51 -26.79
N ASP A 6 77.06 2.70 -27.96
CA ASP A 6 75.80 2.06 -28.30
C ASP A 6 76.10 0.57 -28.54
N ILE A 7 75.40 -0.30 -27.81
CA ILE A 7 75.37 -1.73 -28.14
C ILE A 7 74.20 -1.90 -29.10
N GLU A 8 74.51 -2.01 -30.39
CA GLU A 8 73.54 -2.31 -31.44
C GLU A 8 73.42 -3.83 -31.59
N PHE A 9 72.20 -4.35 -31.47
CA PHE A 9 71.88 -5.74 -31.79
C PHE A 9 71.19 -5.77 -33.15
N LEU A 10 71.63 -6.68 -34.03
CA LEU A 10 71.11 -6.80 -35.39
C LEU A 10 69.83 -7.65 -35.40
N ALA A 11 68.96 -7.41 -36.39
CA ALA A 11 67.61 -8.00 -36.49
C ALA A 11 67.55 -9.54 -36.63
N GLU A 12 68.68 -10.23 -36.71
CA GLU A 12 68.77 -11.68 -36.93
C GLU A 12 69.18 -12.46 -35.67
N ASP A 13 69.52 -11.78 -34.56
CA ASP A 13 70.07 -12.41 -33.35
C ASP A 13 69.08 -12.37 -32.17
N ASP A 14 68.89 -13.51 -31.51
CA ASP A 14 68.22 -13.59 -30.20
C ASP A 14 69.14 -13.03 -29.11
N VAL A 15 68.68 -12.02 -28.37
CA VAL A 15 69.43 -11.47 -27.22
C VAL A 15 68.89 -12.06 -25.93
N ILE A 16 69.66 -12.96 -25.32
CA ILE A 16 69.35 -13.53 -24.01
C ILE A 16 70.21 -12.85 -22.93
N ILE A 17 69.57 -12.11 -22.03
CA ILE A 17 70.22 -11.51 -20.86
C ILE A 17 69.90 -12.35 -19.63
N ASN A 18 70.84 -13.19 -19.20
CA ASN A 18 70.72 -13.93 -17.94
C ASN A 18 71.31 -13.14 -16.79
N LEU A 19 70.48 -12.79 -15.81
CA LEU A 19 70.90 -12.17 -14.56
C LEU A 19 71.18 -13.26 -13.51
N THR A 20 72.20 -13.03 -12.67
CA THR A 20 72.44 -13.90 -11.50
C THR A 20 71.45 -13.56 -10.38
N ALA A 21 71.45 -14.32 -9.27
CA ALA A 21 70.53 -14.12 -8.14
C ALA A 21 70.53 -12.72 -7.48
N ALA A 22 71.46 -11.84 -7.86
CA ALA A 22 71.50 -10.43 -7.44
C ALA A 22 71.74 -9.47 -8.63
N GLY A 23 71.60 -9.93 -9.87
CA GLY A 23 71.76 -9.10 -11.06
C GLY A 23 70.55 -8.21 -11.28
N ASN A 24 70.78 -6.99 -11.75
CA ASN A 24 69.75 -6.06 -12.16
C ASN A 24 69.93 -5.67 -13.64
N LEU A 25 68.82 -5.37 -14.31
CA LEU A 25 68.82 -4.63 -15.56
C LEU A 25 68.31 -3.23 -15.23
N THR A 26 69.11 -2.21 -15.50
CA THR A 26 68.75 -0.80 -15.27
C THR A 26 68.80 -0.07 -16.60
N ILE A 27 67.67 0.49 -17.00
CA ILE A 27 67.56 1.40 -18.14
C ILE A 27 67.28 2.78 -17.53
N ASP A 28 68.28 3.65 -17.62
CA ASP A 28 68.25 5.00 -17.05
C ASP A 28 68.40 6.00 -18.20
N ALA A 29 67.37 6.82 -18.42
CA ALA A 29 67.52 7.95 -19.31
C ALA A 29 68.27 9.05 -18.54
N GLU A 30 69.40 9.51 -19.07
CA GLU A 30 70.14 10.64 -18.50
C GLU A 30 69.20 11.85 -18.26
N ALA A 31 69.58 12.79 -17.40
CA ALA A 31 68.77 13.90 -16.87
C ALA A 31 68.12 14.90 -17.88
N ILE A 32 68.04 14.54 -19.15
CA ILE A 32 67.36 15.25 -20.23
C ILE A 32 66.13 14.40 -20.59
N ASP A 33 64.94 14.90 -20.30
CA ASP A 33 63.68 14.22 -20.59
C ASP A 33 63.62 13.69 -22.04
N SER A 34 63.11 12.47 -22.23
CA SER A 34 62.73 11.99 -23.56
C SER A 34 61.60 12.87 -24.07
N THR A 35 61.93 13.80 -24.97
CA THR A 35 60.95 14.71 -25.61
C THR A 35 60.28 14.09 -26.85
N GLY A 36 60.65 12.84 -27.19
CA GLY A 36 60.04 12.07 -28.27
C GLY A 36 58.80 11.30 -27.80
N THR A 37 57.95 10.90 -28.75
CA THR A 37 56.74 10.10 -28.48
C THR A 37 57.03 8.64 -28.14
N ALA A 38 58.27 8.16 -28.37
CA ALA A 38 58.72 6.83 -27.95
C ALA A 38 59.21 6.89 -26.50
N GLY A 39 58.69 6.00 -25.66
CA GLY A 39 59.12 5.87 -24.26
C GLY A 39 60.58 5.40 -24.13
N ILE A 40 61.10 5.40 -22.90
CA ILE A 40 62.44 4.87 -22.58
C ILE A 40 62.54 3.36 -22.92
N ILE A 41 61.41 2.66 -22.83
CA ILE A 41 61.23 1.29 -23.28
C ILE A 41 60.00 1.31 -24.20
N ASP A 42 60.22 1.00 -25.47
CA ASP A 42 59.17 0.82 -26.47
C ASP A 42 59.16 -0.64 -26.90
N ILE A 43 58.04 -1.32 -26.66
CA ILE A 43 57.85 -2.74 -27.00
C ILE A 43 56.67 -2.78 -27.97
N ASP A 44 57.01 -2.82 -29.26
CA ASP A 44 56.04 -3.00 -30.33
C ASP A 44 55.89 -4.50 -30.62
N LEU A 45 54.67 -4.99 -30.50
CA LEU A 45 54.31 -6.36 -30.86
C LEU A 45 53.45 -6.34 -32.12
N ASP A 46 54.06 -6.68 -33.25
CA ASP A 46 53.33 -6.84 -34.50
C ASP A 46 52.63 -8.20 -34.56
N SER A 47 51.39 -8.22 -35.02
CA SER A 47 50.68 -9.46 -35.30
C SER A 47 51.21 -10.03 -36.61
N ALA A 48 51.85 -11.20 -36.59
CA ALA A 48 52.30 -11.85 -37.81
C ALA A 48 51.11 -12.08 -38.77
N PRO A 49 51.24 -11.89 -40.10
CA PRO A 49 50.09 -11.80 -41.03
C PRO A 49 49.27 -13.09 -41.21
N THR A 50 49.67 -14.23 -40.63
CA THR A 50 48.98 -15.50 -40.85
C THR A 50 49.11 -16.45 -39.66
N GLY A 51 47.99 -16.68 -38.96
CA GLY A 51 47.70 -17.92 -38.23
C GLY A 51 48.53 -18.17 -36.98
N ASP A 52 47.93 -17.82 -35.83
CA ASP A 52 48.17 -18.33 -34.48
C ASP A 52 49.59 -18.31 -33.91
N ALA A 53 49.80 -17.39 -32.97
CA ALA A 53 50.42 -17.69 -31.69
C ALA A 53 49.92 -16.69 -30.65
N ALA A 54 49.63 -17.13 -29.43
CA ALA A 54 49.49 -16.22 -28.29
C ALA A 54 50.80 -15.45 -28.15
N GLN A 55 50.76 -14.12 -28.28
CA GLN A 55 51.93 -13.26 -28.12
C GLN A 55 51.75 -12.43 -26.84
N ALA A 56 52.82 -12.30 -26.05
CA ALA A 56 52.84 -11.45 -24.87
C ALA A 56 53.98 -10.44 -25.03
N GLY A 57 53.68 -9.16 -24.93
CA GLY A 57 54.71 -8.12 -25.08
C GLY A 57 55.62 -8.05 -23.86
N ILE A 58 55.01 -8.12 -22.69
CA ILE A 58 55.71 -8.28 -21.42
C ILE A 58 55.04 -9.43 -20.69
N ASN A 59 55.80 -10.49 -20.41
CA ASN A 59 55.37 -11.56 -19.53
C ASN A 59 56.15 -11.47 -18.21
N ILE A 60 55.45 -11.14 -17.12
CA ILE A 60 56.02 -11.07 -15.79
C ILE A 60 55.51 -12.29 -15.01
N ASP A 61 56.33 -13.33 -14.95
CA ASP A 61 56.08 -14.48 -14.09
C ASP A 61 56.77 -14.28 -12.75
N VAL A 62 56.02 -14.44 -11.67
CA VAL A 62 56.50 -14.22 -10.31
C VAL A 62 56.16 -15.42 -9.46
N GLU A 63 57.19 -16.14 -9.05
CA GLU A 63 57.07 -17.33 -8.22
C GLU A 63 57.51 -17.02 -6.78
N THR A 64 56.79 -17.58 -5.81
CA THR A 64 57.19 -17.50 -4.41
C THR A 64 58.16 -18.64 -4.08
N ILE A 65 59.22 -18.35 -3.31
CA ILE A 65 60.05 -19.40 -2.71
C ILE A 65 59.39 -19.73 -1.37
N THR A 66 59.10 -21.00 -1.10
CA THR A 66 58.49 -21.40 0.17
C THR A 66 59.42 -21.07 1.36
N ASP A 67 59.12 -20.02 2.12
CA ASP A 67 59.66 -19.82 3.47
C ASP A 67 58.52 -19.92 4.50
N ALA A 68 58.78 -20.66 5.58
CA ALA A 68 57.77 -21.13 6.52
C ALA A 68 57.47 -20.14 7.65
N ALA A 69 58.01 -18.90 7.63
CA ALA A 69 58.02 -18.05 8.82
C ALA A 69 57.75 -16.54 8.64
N SER A 70 57.43 -16.01 7.46
CA SER A 70 57.12 -14.58 7.26
C SER A 70 55.91 -14.34 6.36
N VAL A 71 55.27 -13.17 6.53
CA VAL A 71 54.36 -12.61 5.52
C VAL A 71 55.27 -11.94 4.48
N ASP A 72 55.42 -12.55 3.32
CA ASP A 72 56.24 -12.01 2.25
C ASP A 72 55.41 -11.05 1.38
N THR A 73 55.97 -9.90 1.02
CA THR A 73 55.38 -8.99 0.02
C THR A 73 56.12 -9.19 -1.28
N ILE A 74 55.39 -9.61 -2.31
CA ILE A 74 55.92 -9.82 -3.64
C ILE A 74 55.14 -8.93 -4.60
N VAL A 75 55.85 -8.21 -5.47
CA VAL A 75 55.27 -7.28 -6.42
C VAL A 75 55.75 -7.67 -7.81
N GLY A 76 54.82 -7.98 -8.71
CA GLY A 76 55.17 -8.27 -10.11
C GLY A 76 55.43 -7.02 -10.92
N LEU A 77 54.56 -6.03 -10.79
CA LEU A 77 54.68 -4.73 -11.45
C LEU A 77 54.49 -3.63 -10.41
N ASP A 78 55.55 -2.85 -10.15
CA ASP A 78 55.51 -1.66 -9.31
C ASP A 78 55.65 -0.42 -10.20
N ILE A 79 54.66 0.47 -10.17
CA ILE A 79 54.66 1.70 -10.95
C ILE A 79 54.56 2.87 -9.99
N LEU A 80 55.68 3.57 -9.82
CA LEU A 80 55.74 4.83 -9.10
C LEU A 80 55.71 5.98 -10.10
N ALA A 81 54.54 6.61 -10.25
CA ALA A 81 54.36 7.80 -11.06
C ALA A 81 54.32 9.04 -10.13
N THR A 82 55.25 9.98 -10.30
CA THR A 82 55.30 11.22 -9.50
C THR A 82 55.10 12.43 -10.41
N GLN A 83 54.03 13.19 -10.20
CA GLN A 83 53.85 14.48 -10.87
C GLN A 83 54.55 15.58 -10.06
N THR A 84 55.56 16.20 -10.66
CA THR A 84 56.28 17.35 -10.06
C THR A 84 55.96 18.68 -10.72
N SER A 85 55.17 18.67 -11.81
CA SER A 85 54.73 19.88 -12.49
C SER A 85 53.73 20.69 -11.65
N THR A 86 53.72 21.99 -11.90
CA THR A 86 52.83 22.96 -11.25
C THR A 86 51.63 23.38 -12.13
N ASP A 87 51.52 22.85 -13.34
CA ASP A 87 50.40 23.07 -14.25
C ASP A 87 49.54 21.79 -14.41
N ASN A 88 48.53 21.85 -15.29
CA ASN A 88 47.46 20.86 -15.42
C ASN A 88 47.85 19.66 -16.30
N ASP A 89 48.98 19.03 -16.00
CA ASP A 89 49.43 17.83 -16.71
C ASP A 89 48.63 16.58 -16.30
N LEU A 90 48.32 15.72 -17.29
CA LEU A 90 47.73 14.41 -17.07
C LEU A 90 48.84 13.37 -16.86
N LEU A 91 48.87 12.75 -15.68
CA LEU A 91 49.77 11.63 -15.38
C LEU A 91 48.98 10.33 -15.31
N TYR A 92 49.39 9.33 -16.09
CA TYR A 92 48.81 8.00 -16.06
C TYR A 92 49.82 7.01 -15.48
N GLY A 93 49.43 6.29 -14.42
CA GLY A 93 50.22 5.15 -13.95
C GLY A 93 50.14 3.98 -14.93
N ILE A 94 48.90 3.55 -15.24
CA ILE A 94 48.60 2.59 -16.30
C ILE A 94 47.59 3.24 -17.23
N ARG A 95 47.92 3.33 -18.53
CA ARG A 95 47.01 3.82 -19.57
C ARG A 95 46.72 2.71 -20.55
N VAL A 96 45.45 2.31 -20.62
CA VAL A 96 44.95 1.32 -21.57
C VAL A 96 44.07 2.05 -22.58
N GLN A 97 44.33 1.90 -23.88
CA GLN A 97 43.61 2.60 -24.94
C GLN A 97 43.32 1.69 -26.12
N ASN A 98 42.27 2.03 -26.88
CA ASN A 98 41.92 1.36 -28.12
C ASN A 98 41.84 -0.16 -27.95
N LEU A 99 41.26 -0.61 -26.84
CA LEU A 99 41.05 -2.03 -26.56
C LEU A 99 40.11 -2.71 -27.57
N ALA A 100 39.57 -1.93 -28.50
CA ALA A 100 38.92 -2.39 -29.71
C ALA A 100 39.66 -1.79 -30.91
N GLY A 101 40.14 -2.65 -31.80
CA GLY A 101 40.24 -2.30 -33.21
C GLY A 101 38.83 -2.22 -33.82
N LEU A 102 38.63 -2.85 -34.97
CA LEU A 102 37.28 -3.15 -35.46
C LEU A 102 36.64 -4.21 -34.55
N ALA A 103 35.37 -4.03 -34.17
CA ALA A 103 34.64 -5.01 -33.38
C ALA A 103 34.64 -6.39 -34.08
N ASP A 104 35.15 -7.41 -33.38
CA ASP A 104 35.04 -8.83 -33.75
C ASP A 104 34.34 -9.57 -32.59
N SER A 105 34.07 -10.85 -32.79
CA SER A 105 33.38 -11.77 -31.87
C SER A 105 34.19 -12.20 -30.64
N GLY A 106 35.36 -11.60 -30.41
CA GLY A 106 36.20 -11.86 -29.25
C GLY A 106 35.71 -11.17 -27.98
N ASN A 107 36.19 -11.62 -26.82
CA ASN A 107 36.08 -10.87 -25.58
C ASN A 107 37.38 -10.10 -25.37
N GLU A 108 37.31 -8.78 -25.22
CA GLU A 108 38.45 -7.93 -24.89
C GLU A 108 38.36 -7.40 -23.46
N TYR A 109 39.46 -7.49 -22.71
CA TYR A 109 39.54 -7.04 -21.31
C TYR A 109 40.73 -6.10 -21.11
N GLY A 110 40.47 -4.89 -20.61
CA GLY A 110 41.55 -3.92 -20.38
C GLY A 110 42.42 -4.32 -19.19
N ILE A 111 41.77 -4.89 -18.18
CA ILE A 111 42.37 -5.57 -17.04
C ILE A 111 41.57 -6.85 -16.84
N TYR A 112 42.22 -8.00 -16.95
CA TYR A 112 41.62 -9.30 -16.65
C TYR A 112 42.32 -9.91 -15.46
N GLN A 113 41.56 -10.30 -14.45
CA GLN A 113 42.06 -11.06 -13.33
C GLN A 113 41.31 -12.39 -13.27
N ALA A 114 42.04 -13.49 -13.46
CA ALA A 114 41.53 -14.82 -13.17
C ALA A 114 41.57 -15.03 -11.65
N GLY A 115 40.41 -15.29 -11.04
CA GLY A 115 40.33 -15.53 -9.60
C GLY A 115 40.58 -16.98 -9.21
N THR A 116 41.23 -17.16 -8.06
CA THR A 116 41.21 -18.36 -7.22
C THR A 116 40.78 -17.97 -5.80
N SER A 117 40.69 -18.92 -4.87
CA SER A 117 40.23 -18.61 -3.51
C SER A 117 41.22 -17.67 -2.79
N TRP A 118 40.71 -16.57 -2.22
CA TRP A 118 41.40 -15.49 -1.46
C TRP A 118 41.87 -14.26 -2.25
N ASP A 119 41.57 -14.18 -3.55
CA ASP A 119 41.99 -13.04 -4.37
C ASP A 119 41.05 -11.82 -4.20
N ARG A 120 41.64 -10.61 -4.13
CA ARG A 120 40.88 -9.36 -4.34
C ARG A 120 40.99 -8.97 -5.82
N GLY A 121 39.82 -8.74 -6.43
CA GLY A 121 39.60 -8.09 -7.72
C GLY A 121 40.58 -6.96 -8.06
N ALA A 122 40.30 -5.85 -7.39
CA ALA A 122 41.10 -4.65 -7.34
C ALA A 122 40.86 -4.02 -5.96
N LEU A 123 41.83 -3.27 -5.45
CA LEU A 123 41.70 -2.50 -4.22
C LEU A 123 41.97 -1.03 -4.54
N PHE A 124 40.97 -0.18 -4.34
CA PHE A 124 41.07 1.26 -4.48
C PHE A 124 40.93 1.90 -3.10
N ALA A 125 41.91 2.71 -2.70
CA ALA A 125 41.86 3.44 -1.43
C ALA A 125 40.95 4.68 -1.50
N ASP A 126 40.74 5.20 -2.71
CA ASP A 126 39.97 6.39 -3.01
C ASP A 126 38.80 6.09 -3.96
N SER A 127 38.08 7.12 -4.39
CA SER A 127 36.91 7.01 -5.27
C SER A 127 37.24 6.36 -6.62
N VAL A 128 36.35 5.49 -7.08
CA VAL A 128 36.35 4.98 -8.45
C VAL A 128 35.35 5.79 -9.28
N GLN A 129 35.84 6.43 -10.34
CA GLN A 129 34.98 7.10 -11.32
C GLN A 129 34.70 6.15 -12.49
N LEU A 130 33.42 6.03 -12.86
CA LEU A 130 32.98 5.30 -14.03
C LEU A 130 32.38 6.31 -15.02
N GLY A 131 32.85 6.31 -16.26
CA GLY A 131 32.46 7.28 -17.28
C GLY A 131 33.21 8.61 -17.19
N GLU A 132 32.89 9.51 -18.11
CA GLU A 132 33.54 10.80 -18.27
C GLU A 132 32.60 11.85 -18.87
N ASN A 133 33.07 13.09 -19.00
CA ASN A 133 32.28 14.14 -19.61
C ASN A 133 31.87 13.77 -21.05
N GLY A 134 30.57 13.53 -21.26
CA GLY A 134 30.01 13.14 -22.55
C GLY A 134 29.79 11.63 -22.74
N ALA A 135 30.11 10.79 -21.76
CA ALA A 135 29.84 9.35 -21.78
C ALA A 135 29.50 8.80 -20.38
N ASP A 136 28.30 8.22 -20.25
CA ASP A 136 27.83 7.68 -18.97
C ASP A 136 28.59 6.41 -18.57
N GLY A 137 28.94 6.32 -17.29
CA GLY A 137 29.49 5.11 -16.69
C GLY A 137 28.40 4.19 -16.13
N GLN A 138 28.72 2.90 -16.03
CA GLN A 138 27.81 1.88 -15.48
C GLN A 138 28.58 0.92 -14.57
N LEU A 139 28.01 0.59 -13.40
CA LEU A 139 28.48 -0.53 -12.58
C LEU A 139 27.58 -1.75 -12.83
N VAL A 140 28.17 -2.82 -13.37
CA VAL A 140 27.50 -4.10 -13.63
C VAL A 140 28.13 -5.17 -12.75
N LEU A 141 27.29 -5.80 -11.92
CA LEU A 141 27.69 -6.93 -11.07
C LEU A 141 27.09 -8.20 -11.68
N PHE A 142 27.93 -9.02 -12.30
CA PHE A 142 27.51 -10.32 -12.84
C PHE A 142 27.34 -11.35 -11.71
N ASN A 143 26.28 -12.13 -11.82
CA ASN A 143 25.96 -13.24 -10.94
C ASN A 143 25.76 -14.49 -11.78
N GLU A 144 26.76 -15.37 -11.75
CA GLU A 144 26.69 -16.70 -12.37
C GLU A 144 25.87 -17.61 -11.46
N LEU A 145 24.78 -18.15 -12.00
CA LEU A 145 23.91 -19.11 -11.30
C LEU A 145 23.64 -20.31 -12.21
N GLY A 146 24.68 -21.08 -12.50
CA GLY A 146 24.60 -22.31 -13.26
C GLY A 146 24.25 -22.09 -14.74
N GLY A 147 23.09 -22.57 -15.20
CA GLY A 147 22.76 -22.57 -16.63
C GLY A 147 22.24 -21.24 -17.20
N THR A 148 21.97 -20.24 -16.35
CA THR A 148 21.48 -18.92 -16.78
C THR A 148 22.05 -17.84 -15.87
N ASP A 149 22.71 -16.88 -16.48
CA ASP A 149 23.41 -15.81 -15.77
C ASP A 149 22.54 -14.56 -15.66
N PHE A 150 22.73 -13.83 -14.56
CA PHE A 150 22.04 -12.58 -14.29
C PHE A 150 23.04 -11.48 -13.97
N ASN A 151 22.61 -10.22 -14.07
CA ASN A 151 23.41 -9.09 -13.57
C ASN A 151 22.54 -8.14 -12.73
N VAL A 152 23.21 -7.46 -11.80
CA VAL A 152 22.68 -6.26 -11.13
C VAL A 152 23.38 -5.07 -11.74
N THR A 153 22.59 -4.18 -12.33
CA THR A 153 23.11 -2.99 -13.03
C THR A 153 22.66 -1.73 -12.31
N PHE A 154 23.62 -0.88 -11.95
CA PHE A 154 23.37 0.46 -11.45
C PHE A 154 23.46 1.44 -12.63
N ASN A 155 22.30 1.99 -13.03
CA ASN A 155 22.19 2.94 -14.14
C ASN A 155 22.02 4.37 -13.65
N LEU A 156 22.64 5.31 -14.37
CA LEU A 156 22.37 6.73 -14.26
C LEU A 156 21.07 7.08 -15.00
N SER A 157 20.45 8.20 -14.66
CA SER A 157 19.22 8.65 -15.33
C SER A 157 19.54 9.43 -16.60
N ASP A 158 18.85 9.10 -17.71
CA ASP A 158 18.89 9.86 -18.98
C ASP A 158 18.47 11.33 -18.87
N THR A 159 17.98 11.77 -17.70
CA THR A 159 17.45 13.12 -17.46
C THR A 159 18.07 13.83 -16.25
N GLN A 160 19.17 13.30 -15.70
CA GLN A 160 19.84 13.92 -14.56
C GLN A 160 20.39 15.32 -14.94
N GLY A 161 20.05 16.34 -14.15
CA GLY A 161 20.44 17.74 -14.41
C GLY A 161 21.40 18.37 -13.40
N ALA A 162 21.82 17.60 -12.39
CA ALA A 162 22.73 18.04 -11.33
C ALA A 162 23.45 16.84 -10.72
N ASP A 163 24.50 17.10 -9.92
CA ASP A 163 25.17 16.06 -9.14
C ASP A 163 24.23 15.49 -8.06
N ILE A 164 24.11 14.17 -8.00
CA ILE A 164 23.30 13.46 -7.01
C ILE A 164 24.22 12.59 -6.18
N THR A 165 24.18 12.76 -4.86
CA THR A 165 24.89 11.88 -3.91
C THR A 165 23.87 11.02 -3.18
N TYR A 166 23.96 9.70 -3.34
CA TYR A 166 23.19 8.75 -2.55
C TYR A 166 24.02 8.31 -1.34
N ILE A 167 23.48 8.54 -0.14
CA ILE A 167 24.06 8.06 1.10
C ILE A 167 23.23 6.85 1.55
N LEU A 168 23.82 5.65 1.48
CA LEU A 168 23.16 4.42 1.92
C LEU A 168 22.92 4.43 3.44
N PRO A 169 21.90 3.71 3.92
CA PRO A 169 21.73 3.48 5.35
C PRO A 169 22.99 2.84 5.96
N PRO A 170 23.38 3.24 7.19
CA PRO A 170 24.54 2.65 7.86
C PRO A 170 24.31 1.20 8.30
N ASP A 171 23.04 0.79 8.43
CA ASP A 171 22.62 -0.52 8.94
C ASP A 171 21.52 -1.13 8.05
N ASP A 172 21.36 -2.45 8.15
CA ASP A 172 20.24 -3.18 7.54
C ASP A 172 18.88 -2.78 8.14
N GLY A 173 17.80 -3.07 7.41
CA GLY A 173 16.44 -2.92 7.93
C GLY A 173 16.23 -3.77 9.17
N ALA A 174 15.58 -3.19 10.20
CA ALA A 174 15.45 -3.86 11.51
C ALA A 174 14.51 -5.09 11.50
N ALA A 175 13.66 -5.24 10.47
CA ALA A 175 12.73 -6.35 10.28
C ALA A 175 12.34 -6.52 8.79
N ASP A 176 11.49 -7.51 8.50
CA ASP A 176 11.01 -7.87 7.15
C ASP A 176 10.02 -6.86 6.51
N ASN A 177 9.63 -5.81 7.24
CA ASN A 177 8.60 -4.84 6.84
C ASN A 177 9.12 -3.41 6.65
N TYR A 178 10.37 -3.26 6.19
CA TYR A 178 10.99 -1.97 5.91
C TYR A 178 11.12 -1.73 4.41
N VAL A 179 11.03 -0.46 4.00
CA VAL A 179 11.24 0.00 2.63
C VAL A 179 12.31 1.09 2.60
N LEU A 180 13.10 1.14 1.53
CA LEU A 180 14.08 2.19 1.34
C LEU A 180 13.38 3.45 0.85
N THR A 181 13.53 4.54 1.59
CA THR A 181 12.96 5.85 1.26
C THR A 181 14.06 6.89 1.13
N THR A 182 13.76 8.00 0.47
CA THR A 182 14.66 9.17 0.37
C THR A 182 14.06 10.34 1.14
N ASN A 183 14.91 11.10 1.84
CA ASN A 183 14.50 12.35 2.49
C ASN A 183 14.38 13.54 1.51
N GLY A 184 14.51 13.31 0.20
CA GLY A 184 14.53 14.36 -0.83
C GLY A 184 15.86 15.10 -0.96
N GLY A 185 16.84 14.82 -0.09
CA GLY A 185 18.19 15.37 -0.09
C GLY A 185 19.29 14.34 -0.40
N GLY A 186 18.93 13.14 -0.86
CA GLY A 186 19.88 12.09 -1.27
C GLY A 186 20.26 11.09 -0.18
N THR A 187 19.87 11.31 1.08
CA THR A 187 20.02 10.28 2.12
C THR A 187 18.93 9.24 1.96
N LEU A 188 19.32 7.97 1.95
CA LEU A 188 18.41 6.84 1.92
C LEU A 188 18.25 6.27 3.33
N ASN A 189 17.01 5.95 3.72
CA ASN A 189 16.66 5.47 5.05
C ASN A 189 15.70 4.27 4.95
N TRP A 190 15.92 3.27 5.81
CA TRP A 190 14.95 2.20 6.03
C TRP A 190 13.79 2.72 6.87
N GLU A 191 12.59 2.79 6.29
CA GLU A 191 11.37 3.20 6.98
C GLU A 191 10.40 2.03 7.11
N ALA A 192 9.78 1.89 8.29
CA ALA A 192 8.76 0.88 8.51
C ALA A 192 7.49 1.22 7.70
N VAL A 193 6.86 0.20 7.10
CA VAL A 193 5.63 0.37 6.29
C VAL A 193 4.44 0.91 7.11
N SER A 194 4.51 0.91 8.44
CA SER A 194 3.55 1.62 9.30
C SER A 194 3.65 3.16 9.23
N GLY A 195 4.69 3.73 8.62
CA GLY A 195 4.95 5.18 8.55
C GLY A 195 4.96 5.77 7.13
N ALA A 196 5.20 4.98 6.09
CA ALA A 196 5.32 5.47 4.70
C ALA A 196 4.19 4.95 3.80
N GLY A 197 3.30 5.85 3.35
CA GLY A 197 2.29 5.57 2.31
C GLY A 197 1.13 4.65 2.69
N GLY A 198 1.17 4.04 3.89
CA GLY A 198 0.08 3.22 4.43
C GLY A 198 -0.97 4.03 5.18
N LEU A 199 -2.22 3.55 5.16
CA LEU A 199 -3.20 3.96 6.16
C LEU A 199 -2.67 3.55 7.54
N THR A 200 -2.52 4.50 8.44
CA THR A 200 -2.22 4.21 9.85
C THR A 200 -3.51 3.78 10.55
N GLY A 201 -3.43 2.97 11.61
CA GLY A 201 -4.64 2.60 12.34
C GLY A 201 -4.58 1.32 13.14
N SER A 202 -5.62 1.13 13.93
CA SER A 202 -5.91 -0.10 14.68
C SER A 202 -7.40 -0.35 14.62
N GLY A 203 -7.81 -1.56 14.23
CA GLY A 203 -9.21 -1.98 14.23
C GLY A 203 -9.47 -3.05 15.28
N THR A 204 -10.71 -3.13 15.74
CA THR A 204 -11.24 -4.33 16.38
C THR A 204 -11.68 -5.29 15.28
N ASP A 205 -11.26 -6.56 15.36
CA ASP A 205 -11.68 -7.58 14.40
C ASP A 205 -13.22 -7.60 14.28
N LYS A 206 -13.71 -7.85 13.07
CA LYS A 206 -15.15 -8.00 12.78
C LYS A 206 -16.06 -6.78 13.07
N GLN A 207 -15.51 -5.60 13.35
CA GLN A 207 -16.28 -4.35 13.50
C GLN A 207 -16.27 -3.49 12.23
N ILE A 208 -17.20 -2.53 12.15
CA ILE A 208 -17.20 -1.51 11.08
C ILE A 208 -16.02 -0.56 11.33
N ALA A 209 -15.17 -0.39 10.31
CA ALA A 209 -14.07 0.57 10.36
C ALA A 209 -14.52 1.95 9.86
N PHE A 210 -13.94 3.01 10.43
CA PHE A 210 -14.12 4.39 10.01
C PHE A 210 -12.84 5.21 10.19
N PHE A 211 -12.76 6.33 9.49
CA PHE A 211 -11.67 7.29 9.67
C PHE A 211 -11.93 8.17 10.89
N ASN A 212 -11.01 8.20 11.84
CA ASN A 212 -11.04 9.20 12.92
C ASN A 212 -10.14 10.42 12.62
N THR A 213 -9.28 10.32 11.60
CA THR A 213 -8.52 11.42 10.99
C THR A 213 -8.35 11.16 9.49
N ALA A 214 -7.74 12.10 8.75
CA ALA A 214 -7.54 11.96 7.30
C ALA A 214 -6.62 10.78 6.90
N THR A 215 -5.81 10.26 7.82
CA THR A 215 -4.81 9.21 7.54
C THR A 215 -4.90 8.03 8.50
N ASN A 216 -5.89 8.02 9.41
CA ASN A 216 -6.05 6.98 10.42
C ASN A 216 -7.42 6.29 10.35
N VAL A 217 -7.40 4.96 10.23
CA VAL A 217 -8.59 4.09 10.34
C VAL A 217 -8.68 3.50 11.74
N THR A 218 -9.87 3.50 12.32
CA THR A 218 -10.19 2.86 13.60
C THR A 218 -11.54 2.13 13.52
N SER A 219 -11.93 1.45 14.58
CA SER A 219 -13.31 0.99 14.78
C SER A 219 -13.82 1.44 16.15
N GLU A 220 -15.13 1.55 16.30
CA GLU A 220 -15.76 1.79 17.60
C GLU A 220 -15.85 0.46 18.36
N THR A 221 -15.61 0.51 19.67
CA THR A 221 -15.75 -0.68 20.54
C THR A 221 -17.14 -0.78 21.15
N ALA A 222 -17.89 0.33 21.18
CA ALA A 222 -19.25 0.41 21.71
C ALA A 222 -19.99 1.58 21.07
N GLY A 223 -21.31 1.47 20.93
CA GLY A 223 -22.15 2.51 20.35
C GLY A 223 -22.68 2.10 18.99
N PHE A 224 -21.91 2.37 17.92
CA PHE A 224 -22.22 2.00 16.54
C PHE A 224 -21.33 0.85 16.06
N GLY A 225 -21.93 -0.27 15.65
CA GLY A 225 -21.14 -1.41 15.20
C GLY A 225 -21.92 -2.53 14.52
N TRP A 226 -21.17 -3.34 13.77
CA TRP A 226 -21.62 -4.63 13.28
C TRP A 226 -21.14 -5.71 14.22
N ASP A 227 -22.06 -6.48 14.77
CA ASP A 227 -21.76 -7.68 15.52
C ASP A 227 -21.73 -8.85 14.53
N TYR A 228 -20.53 -9.32 14.19
CA TYR A 228 -20.34 -10.39 13.21
C TYR A 228 -20.84 -11.75 13.69
N ASP A 229 -20.69 -12.07 14.97
CA ASP A 229 -21.07 -13.40 15.46
C ASP A 229 -22.61 -13.54 15.52
N THR A 230 -23.33 -12.42 15.70
CA THR A 230 -24.82 -12.40 15.69
C THR A 230 -25.45 -11.75 14.46
N ASN A 231 -24.64 -11.29 13.50
CA ASN A 231 -25.06 -10.56 12.28
C ASN A 231 -26.00 -9.38 12.56
N ARG A 232 -25.64 -8.54 13.55
CA ARG A 232 -26.51 -7.48 14.04
C ARG A 232 -25.88 -6.11 13.90
N LEU A 233 -26.56 -5.22 13.18
CA LEU A 233 -26.28 -3.79 13.25
C LEU A 233 -26.79 -3.24 14.58
N THR A 234 -25.93 -2.53 15.29
CA THR A 234 -26.24 -1.94 16.60
C THR A 234 -25.98 -0.45 16.58
N VAL A 235 -26.93 0.31 17.12
CA VAL A 235 -26.71 1.69 17.56
C VAL A 235 -27.22 1.81 18.99
N THR A 236 -26.33 2.06 19.94
CA THR A 236 -26.60 2.03 21.39
C THR A 236 -25.80 3.12 22.11
N GLY A 237 -26.02 3.30 23.42
CA GLY A 237 -25.14 4.12 24.25
C GLY A 237 -25.27 5.63 24.06
N LEU A 238 -26.34 6.11 23.40
CA LEU A 238 -26.66 7.54 23.32
C LEU A 238 -27.11 8.05 24.70
N THR A 239 -26.14 8.47 25.50
CA THR A 239 -26.36 8.93 26.88
C THR A 239 -26.43 10.46 26.99
N THR A 240 -26.10 11.18 25.92
CA THR A 240 -26.00 12.65 25.90
C THR A 240 -26.82 13.31 24.80
N GLU A 241 -27.56 12.54 24.00
CA GLU A 241 -28.37 13.11 22.92
C GLU A 241 -29.64 13.74 23.51
N THR A 242 -29.73 15.07 23.45
CA THR A 242 -30.86 15.82 24.00
C THR A 242 -31.84 16.32 22.93
N THR A 243 -31.47 16.30 21.64
CA THR A 243 -32.29 16.88 20.55
C THR A 243 -32.09 16.25 19.15
N GLY A 244 -31.41 15.10 19.04
CA GLY A 244 -31.04 14.54 17.72
C GLY A 244 -31.96 13.40 17.24
N THR A 245 -31.76 13.02 15.98
CA THR A 245 -32.44 11.89 15.33
C THR A 245 -31.40 10.82 15.07
N LEU A 246 -31.60 9.63 15.64
CA LEU A 246 -30.68 8.49 15.48
C LEU A 246 -30.50 8.07 14.02
N ALA A 247 -31.60 7.96 13.27
CA ALA A 247 -31.60 7.52 11.88
C ALA A 247 -32.69 8.26 11.09
N THR A 248 -32.32 8.78 9.92
CA THR A 248 -33.25 9.39 8.96
C THR A 248 -33.28 8.55 7.69
N LEU A 249 -34.46 8.05 7.32
CA LEU A 249 -34.68 7.28 6.10
C LEU A 249 -35.58 8.09 5.15
N THR A 250 -34.98 8.79 4.20
CA THR A 250 -35.68 9.68 3.27
C THR A 250 -35.30 9.39 1.82
N SER A 251 -36.21 9.70 0.90
CA SER A 251 -35.96 9.66 -0.53
C SER A 251 -36.69 10.81 -1.21
N THR A 252 -36.01 11.42 -2.18
CA THR A 252 -36.57 12.43 -3.08
C THR A 252 -36.91 11.85 -4.45
N ALA A 253 -36.76 10.54 -4.62
CA ALA A 253 -37.00 9.87 -5.90
C ALA A 253 -38.47 9.96 -6.31
N ASN A 254 -38.71 10.38 -7.54
CA ASN A 254 -40.02 10.41 -8.18
C ASN A 254 -40.41 9.09 -8.86
N THR A 255 -39.58 8.04 -8.71
CA THR A 255 -39.70 6.76 -9.43
C THR A 255 -39.90 5.54 -8.54
N ILE A 256 -40.08 5.70 -7.22
CA ILE A 256 -40.46 4.55 -6.36
C ILE A 256 -41.90 4.17 -6.70
N THR A 257 -42.05 3.31 -7.69
CA THR A 257 -43.32 2.76 -8.17
C THR A 257 -43.64 1.42 -7.51
N SER A 258 -42.66 0.80 -6.85
CA SER A 258 -42.79 -0.40 -6.04
C SER A 258 -41.72 -0.42 -4.93
N GLY A 259 -42.01 -1.03 -3.78
CA GLY A 259 -41.10 -1.10 -2.61
C GLY A 259 -41.37 -0.03 -1.55
N GLY A 260 -40.39 0.20 -0.66
CA GLY A 260 -40.46 1.17 0.43
C GLY A 260 -39.06 1.53 0.97
N LEU A 261 -38.96 2.55 1.81
CA LEU A 261 -37.69 3.00 2.41
C LEU A 261 -37.27 2.17 3.63
N LEU A 262 -38.24 1.54 4.28
CA LEU A 262 -38.05 0.65 5.41
C LEU A 262 -38.93 -0.59 5.22
N SER A 263 -38.35 -1.76 5.42
CA SER A 263 -39.08 -3.03 5.44
C SER A 263 -38.48 -3.94 6.50
N ALA A 264 -39.34 -4.52 7.33
CA ALA A 264 -38.96 -5.58 8.27
C ALA A 264 -39.91 -6.75 8.06
N SER A 265 -39.36 -7.96 7.94
CA SER A 265 -40.14 -9.18 7.74
C SER A 265 -39.46 -10.35 8.40
N LEU A 266 -40.27 -11.29 8.90
CA LEU A 266 -39.83 -12.60 9.33
C LEU A 266 -40.58 -13.62 8.48
N THR A 267 -39.84 -14.37 7.67
CA THR A 267 -40.37 -15.52 6.93
C THR A 267 -39.73 -16.77 7.49
N GLN A 268 -40.54 -17.70 7.97
CA GLN A 268 -40.08 -18.98 8.47
C GLN A 268 -40.67 -20.11 7.62
N ALA A 269 -39.83 -21.03 7.17
CA ALA A 269 -40.26 -22.33 6.67
C ALA A 269 -40.20 -23.32 7.84
N ALA A 270 -41.30 -23.50 8.56
CA ALA A 270 -41.34 -24.44 9.67
C ALA A 270 -41.50 -25.89 9.15
N ALA A 271 -40.55 -26.77 9.49
CA ALA A 271 -40.80 -28.21 9.60
C ALA A 271 -41.07 -28.58 11.06
N THR A 272 -41.59 -29.78 11.30
CA THR A 272 -42.14 -30.30 12.57
C THR A 272 -41.52 -29.72 13.85
N GLY A 273 -42.32 -28.97 14.63
CA GLY A 273 -42.06 -28.75 16.07
C GLY A 273 -41.54 -27.39 16.53
N THR A 274 -41.68 -26.30 15.76
CA THR A 274 -41.22 -24.96 16.22
C THR A 274 -42.39 -24.02 16.55
N SER A 275 -42.45 -23.55 17.80
CA SER A 275 -43.21 -22.34 18.17
C SER A 275 -42.36 -21.11 17.87
N VAL A 276 -42.98 -20.07 17.32
CA VAL A 276 -42.34 -18.76 17.16
C VAL A 276 -42.97 -17.81 18.17
N THR A 277 -42.13 -17.10 18.93
CA THR A 277 -42.57 -16.07 19.86
C THR A 277 -41.56 -14.93 19.80
N SER A 278 -41.87 -13.92 19.00
CA SER A 278 -41.04 -12.72 18.82
C SER A 278 -41.88 -11.59 18.24
N ASP A 279 -41.45 -10.37 18.50
CA ASP A 279 -41.90 -9.17 17.78
C ASP A 279 -40.96 -8.91 16.58
N ILE A 280 -41.50 -8.45 15.45
CA ILE A 280 -40.70 -7.98 14.30
C ILE A 280 -40.28 -6.51 14.51
N GLY A 281 -41.14 -5.74 15.19
CA GLY A 281 -40.89 -4.35 15.54
C GLY A 281 -41.52 -4.03 16.89
N ASN A 282 -40.82 -3.24 17.70
CA ASN A 282 -41.28 -2.76 18.99
C ASN A 282 -40.88 -1.29 19.13
N LEU A 283 -41.86 -0.43 19.41
CA LEU A 283 -41.65 0.98 19.72
C LEU A 283 -42.10 1.23 21.15
N SER A 284 -41.21 1.76 21.98
CA SER A 284 -41.52 2.01 23.39
C SER A 284 -40.93 3.34 23.86
N PHE A 285 -41.69 3.99 24.73
CA PHE A 285 -41.25 5.18 25.47
C PHE A 285 -41.65 4.99 26.93
N SER A 286 -40.66 4.81 27.81
CA SER A 286 -40.86 4.45 29.21
C SER A 286 -39.94 5.25 30.13
N PRO A 287 -40.13 6.58 30.24
CA PRO A 287 -39.32 7.39 31.13
C PRO A 287 -39.59 6.99 32.59
N THR A 288 -38.52 6.88 33.37
CA THR A 288 -38.59 6.71 34.83
C THR A 288 -38.01 7.95 35.48
N TYR A 289 -38.81 8.64 36.29
CA TYR A 289 -38.36 9.85 37.00
C TYR A 289 -37.89 9.49 38.41
N SER A 290 -36.76 10.07 38.83
CA SER A 290 -36.32 10.05 40.22
C SER A 290 -36.93 11.21 41.02
N THR A 291 -36.85 11.14 42.35
CA THR A 291 -37.66 11.90 43.31
C THR A 291 -37.46 13.43 43.33
N ALA A 292 -36.61 14.00 42.48
CA ALA A 292 -36.31 15.44 42.46
C ALA A 292 -37.06 16.24 41.36
N VAL A 293 -37.87 15.59 40.52
CA VAL A 293 -38.61 16.29 39.44
C VAL A 293 -40.03 16.63 39.90
N THR A 294 -40.33 17.92 40.06
CA THR A 294 -41.61 18.36 40.65
C THR A 294 -42.75 18.51 39.66
N THR A 295 -42.47 18.69 38.37
CA THR A 295 -43.48 18.89 37.31
C THR A 295 -42.96 18.40 35.95
N PRO A 296 -42.66 17.10 35.77
CA PRO A 296 -42.27 16.60 34.46
C PRO A 296 -43.45 16.71 33.48
N THR A 297 -43.19 17.23 32.29
CA THR A 297 -44.14 17.20 31.18
C THR A 297 -43.61 16.23 30.14
N ILE A 298 -44.45 15.27 29.75
CA ILE A 298 -44.23 14.44 28.57
C ILE A 298 -45.14 14.96 27.48
N SER A 299 -44.57 15.23 26.31
CA SER A 299 -45.30 15.63 25.11
C SER A 299 -44.73 14.88 23.91
N GLY A 300 -45.58 14.67 22.90
CA GLY A 300 -45.20 13.96 21.66
C GLY A 300 -45.78 12.56 21.60
N ASN A 301 -45.57 11.93 20.45
CA ASN A 301 -46.11 10.61 20.12
C ASN A 301 -44.98 9.58 20.00
N VAL A 302 -45.25 8.33 20.35
CA VAL A 302 -44.30 7.22 20.15
C VAL A 302 -44.24 6.82 18.68
N LEU A 303 -45.37 6.92 17.98
CA LEU A 303 -45.49 6.64 16.57
C LEU A 303 -46.40 7.69 15.93
N ASP A 304 -45.88 8.37 14.92
CA ASP A 304 -46.64 9.24 14.03
C ASP A 304 -46.61 8.66 12.63
N LEU A 305 -47.80 8.39 12.08
CA LEU A 305 -47.98 7.97 10.69
C LEU A 305 -48.83 9.01 9.99
N SER A 306 -48.27 9.65 8.98
CA SER A 306 -48.97 10.68 8.24
C SER A 306 -48.64 10.64 6.76
N ARG A 307 -49.58 11.16 5.97
CA ARG A 307 -49.38 11.45 4.56
C ARG A 307 -49.87 12.87 4.32
N THR A 308 -49.01 13.67 3.70
CA THR A 308 -49.36 15.02 3.24
C THR A 308 -49.17 15.08 1.73
N SER A 309 -50.05 15.81 1.06
CA SER A 309 -49.95 16.06 -0.37
C SER A 309 -50.36 17.50 -0.63
N ILE A 310 -49.57 18.22 -1.44
CA ILE A 310 -49.77 19.63 -1.74
C ILE A 310 -49.76 19.76 -3.27
N THR A 311 -50.86 20.25 -3.83
CA THR A 311 -50.91 20.75 -5.21
C THR A 311 -50.79 22.27 -5.19
N ASN A 312 -50.33 22.89 -6.28
CA ASN A 312 -50.17 24.34 -6.39
C ASN A 312 -51.15 24.93 -7.40
N THR A 313 -51.13 26.25 -7.58
CA THR A 313 -52.02 26.99 -8.49
C THR A 313 -51.88 26.58 -9.95
N ASP A 314 -50.75 26.00 -10.34
CA ASP A 314 -50.46 25.57 -11.70
C ASP A 314 -50.78 24.08 -11.93
N PHE A 315 -51.21 23.36 -10.88
CA PHE A 315 -51.60 21.95 -10.98
C PHE A 315 -52.97 21.81 -11.65
N VAL A 316 -52.96 21.66 -12.97
CA VAL A 316 -54.17 21.53 -13.82
C VAL A 316 -54.71 20.09 -13.93
N SER A 317 -54.08 19.13 -13.25
CA SER A 317 -54.45 17.71 -13.29
C SER A 317 -55.23 17.30 -12.04
N THR A 318 -55.56 16.00 -11.93
CA THR A 318 -56.16 15.40 -10.73
C THR A 318 -55.10 14.60 -9.99
N LEU A 319 -54.91 14.90 -8.70
CA LEU A 319 -54.14 14.04 -7.80
C LEU A 319 -55.09 13.01 -7.18
N ALA A 320 -54.98 11.75 -7.59
CA ALA A 320 -55.68 10.66 -6.95
C ALA A 320 -54.85 10.15 -5.76
N VAL A 321 -55.40 10.29 -4.56
CA VAL A 321 -54.79 9.78 -3.32
C VAL A 321 -55.56 8.53 -2.90
N SER A 322 -54.99 7.37 -3.18
CA SER A 322 -55.57 6.07 -2.82
C SER A 322 -54.68 5.34 -1.81
N GLY A 323 -55.22 4.27 -1.20
CA GLY A 323 -54.52 3.48 -0.18
C GLY A 323 -54.56 4.10 1.22
N ALA A 324 -54.47 3.23 2.23
CA ALA A 324 -54.44 3.60 3.64
C ALA A 324 -53.03 4.04 4.06
N VAL A 325 -52.93 4.92 5.06
CA VAL A 325 -51.66 5.30 5.71
C VAL A 325 -51.14 4.16 6.58
N LEU A 326 -52.05 3.47 7.26
CA LEU A 326 -51.79 2.26 8.04
C LEU A 326 -52.77 1.18 7.60
N SER A 327 -52.24 -0.01 7.31
CA SER A 327 -53.01 -1.22 7.10
C SER A 327 -52.46 -2.29 8.03
N VAL A 328 -53.30 -2.86 8.87
CA VAL A 328 -52.95 -3.97 9.75
C VAL A 328 -53.86 -5.13 9.40
N SER A 329 -53.28 -6.28 9.15
CA SER A 329 -54.03 -7.48 8.78
C SER A 329 -53.41 -8.71 9.42
N ASP A 330 -54.27 -9.66 9.76
CA ASP A 330 -53.89 -11.02 10.06
C ASP A 330 -54.63 -11.93 9.07
N SER A 331 -53.88 -12.75 8.36
CA SER A 331 -54.42 -13.66 7.36
C SER A 331 -53.77 -15.02 7.53
N SER A 332 -54.60 -16.05 7.46
CA SER A 332 -54.23 -17.42 7.71
C SER A 332 -54.89 -18.32 6.67
N THR A 333 -54.10 -19.12 5.96
CA THR A 333 -54.61 -20.10 4.99
C THR A 333 -54.35 -21.51 5.50
N GLN A 334 -55.42 -22.28 5.72
CA GLN A 334 -55.34 -23.67 6.13
C GLN A 334 -55.31 -24.59 4.90
N THR A 335 -54.20 -25.28 4.66
CA THR A 335 -54.12 -26.29 3.58
C THR A 335 -54.53 -27.68 4.07
N THR A 336 -54.14 -28.07 5.29
CA THR A 336 -54.46 -29.37 5.91
C THR A 336 -54.43 -29.22 7.43
N GLY A 337 -55.08 -30.12 8.18
CA GLY A 337 -55.09 -30.11 9.64
C GLY A 337 -56.13 -29.14 10.23
N ALA A 338 -55.84 -28.56 11.40
CA ALA A 338 -56.67 -27.55 12.06
C ALA A 338 -55.89 -26.23 12.19
N LEU A 339 -56.48 -25.11 11.77
CA LEU A 339 -55.97 -23.77 12.02
C LEU A 339 -56.88 -23.08 13.02
N THR A 340 -56.30 -22.63 14.14
CA THR A 340 -57.02 -21.87 15.17
C THR A 340 -56.32 -20.52 15.31
N ASN A 341 -57.01 -19.45 14.90
CA ASN A 341 -56.55 -18.09 15.11
C ASN A 341 -57.50 -17.39 16.08
N THR A 342 -56.97 -17.00 17.24
CA THR A 342 -57.68 -16.26 18.29
C THR A 342 -57.02 -14.92 18.58
N ALA A 343 -56.14 -14.44 17.70
CA ALA A 343 -55.38 -13.23 17.91
C ALA A 343 -56.25 -11.98 17.70
N ASN A 344 -55.96 -10.93 18.47
CA ASN A 344 -56.48 -9.60 18.20
C ASN A 344 -55.53 -8.93 17.18
N ILE A 345 -56.08 -8.33 16.12
CA ILE A 345 -55.29 -7.54 15.17
C ILE A 345 -54.83 -6.22 15.82
N LEU A 346 -55.69 -5.62 16.65
CA LEU A 346 -55.41 -4.42 17.41
C LEU A 346 -55.91 -4.60 18.84
N SER A 347 -55.01 -4.42 19.81
CA SER A 347 -55.34 -4.37 21.23
C SER A 347 -54.82 -3.06 21.79
N LEU A 348 -55.70 -2.30 22.44
CA LEU A 348 -55.37 -1.01 23.02
C LEU A 348 -55.73 -1.04 24.50
N THR A 349 -54.87 -0.47 25.34
CA THR A 349 -55.08 -0.45 26.78
C THR A 349 -54.56 0.84 27.35
N GLN A 350 -55.40 1.50 28.16
CA GLN A 350 -55.01 2.61 29.02
C GLN A 350 -55.29 2.18 30.46
N ASN A 351 -54.23 1.99 31.24
CA ASN A 351 -54.33 1.43 32.59
C ASN A 351 -54.29 2.49 33.70
N TYR A 352 -54.17 3.78 33.35
CA TYR A 352 -54.22 4.85 34.34
C TYR A 352 -55.66 5.33 34.53
N ALA A 353 -56.27 4.98 35.66
CA ALA A 353 -57.69 5.20 35.92
C ALA A 353 -58.15 6.67 35.88
N SER A 354 -57.23 7.62 36.04
CA SER A 354 -57.53 9.06 35.97
C SER A 354 -57.15 9.70 34.63
N ALA A 355 -56.80 8.90 33.62
CA ALA A 355 -56.62 9.42 32.28
C ALA A 355 -57.95 9.92 31.70
N THR A 356 -57.92 11.06 31.02
CA THR A 356 -59.11 11.73 30.48
C THR A 356 -59.18 11.71 28.95
N GLY A 357 -58.12 11.27 28.27
CA GLY A 357 -58.06 11.17 26.82
C GLY A 357 -58.72 9.90 26.29
N ALA A 358 -59.21 9.94 25.05
CA ALA A 358 -59.75 8.77 24.39
C ALA A 358 -58.65 7.75 24.06
N ILE A 359 -58.97 6.46 24.12
CA ILE A 359 -58.07 5.40 23.64
C ILE A 359 -57.98 5.43 22.10
N ILE A 360 -59.10 5.74 21.45
CA ILE A 360 -59.18 5.99 20.01
C ILE A 360 -59.95 7.30 19.84
N GLU A 361 -59.33 8.27 19.17
CA GLU A 361 -59.97 9.49 18.69
C GLU A 361 -60.02 9.43 17.15
N ILE A 362 -61.20 9.67 16.57
CA ILE A 362 -61.38 9.72 15.12
C ILE A 362 -61.99 11.08 14.79
N THR A 363 -61.37 11.78 13.85
CA THR A 363 -61.91 12.99 13.26
C THR A 363 -61.85 12.86 11.75
N ASN A 364 -62.98 13.07 11.09
CA ASN A 364 -63.11 12.97 9.65
C ASN A 364 -63.85 14.20 9.14
N ALA A 365 -63.14 15.04 8.38
CA ALA A 365 -63.73 16.21 7.73
C ALA A 365 -64.38 15.86 6.37
N GLY A 366 -64.21 14.61 5.91
CA GLY A 366 -64.75 14.12 4.66
C GLY A 366 -66.19 13.61 4.78
N THR A 367 -66.68 13.00 3.71
CA THR A 367 -68.05 12.44 3.64
C THR A 367 -68.08 10.91 3.81
N GLY A 368 -66.92 10.28 3.98
CA GLY A 368 -66.83 8.83 4.25
C GLY A 368 -67.25 8.48 5.68
N ALA A 369 -67.45 7.20 5.96
CA ALA A 369 -67.69 6.73 7.31
C ALA A 369 -66.42 6.80 8.18
N ASP A 370 -66.57 7.23 9.43
CA ASP A 370 -65.49 7.24 10.42
C ASP A 370 -65.08 5.81 10.80
N ILE A 371 -66.10 4.97 11.01
CA ILE A 371 -65.99 3.54 11.26
C ILE A 371 -67.00 2.85 10.37
N SER A 372 -66.56 1.88 9.57
CA SER A 372 -67.43 0.98 8.80
C SER A 372 -67.39 -0.41 9.40
N LEU A 373 -68.57 -0.98 9.62
CA LEU A 373 -68.75 -2.34 10.12
C LEU A 373 -69.53 -3.14 9.08
N ASP A 374 -68.90 -4.18 8.55
CA ASP A 374 -69.46 -5.03 7.49
C ASP A 374 -69.74 -6.45 8.03
N ASN A 375 -70.51 -7.25 7.27
CA ASN A 375 -70.78 -8.66 7.53
C ASN A 375 -71.38 -8.96 8.92
N ASP A 376 -72.41 -8.20 9.32
CA ASP A 376 -73.11 -8.35 10.60
C ASP A 376 -72.21 -8.16 11.84
N ALA A 377 -71.14 -7.38 11.71
CA ALA A 377 -70.27 -7.03 12.83
C ALA A 377 -71.05 -6.28 13.94
N THR A 378 -70.70 -6.56 15.20
CA THR A 378 -71.36 -6.00 16.37
C THR A 378 -70.38 -5.16 17.19
N ILE A 379 -70.87 -4.07 17.78
CA ILE A 379 -70.19 -3.36 18.85
C ILE A 379 -70.79 -3.84 20.17
N THR A 380 -69.96 -4.35 21.06
CA THR A 380 -70.40 -4.79 22.39
C THR A 380 -69.63 -4.02 23.45
N ASN A 381 -70.33 -3.50 24.46
CA ASN A 381 -69.74 -2.94 25.66
C ASN A 381 -70.36 -3.62 26.88
N THR A 382 -69.59 -4.50 27.51
CA THR A 382 -70.06 -5.39 28.59
C THR A 382 -69.82 -4.82 29.99
N THR A 383 -69.18 -3.66 30.10
CA THR A 383 -68.94 -2.92 31.35
C THR A 383 -69.61 -1.55 31.30
N ASN A 384 -69.71 -0.83 32.42
CA ASN A 384 -70.40 0.48 32.56
C ASN A 384 -69.79 1.65 31.74
N GLY A 385 -69.13 1.40 30.60
CA GLY A 385 -68.83 2.45 29.64
C GLY A 385 -70.10 2.84 28.88
N ASP A 386 -70.19 4.09 28.46
CA ASP A 386 -71.26 4.55 27.58
C ASP A 386 -70.78 4.51 26.13
N ILE A 387 -71.59 3.93 25.23
CA ILE A 387 -71.45 4.20 23.79
C ILE A 387 -72.42 5.33 23.49
N SER A 388 -71.91 6.56 23.43
CA SER A 388 -72.72 7.73 23.08
C SER A 388 -72.59 8.01 21.58
N LEU A 389 -73.69 7.83 20.85
CA LEU A 389 -73.83 8.28 19.47
C LEU A 389 -74.66 9.56 19.51
N ALA A 390 -74.02 10.71 19.31
CA ALA A 390 -74.72 11.98 19.15
C ALA A 390 -75.05 12.17 17.67
N GLU A 391 -76.32 12.37 17.33
CA GLU A 391 -76.67 12.93 16.03
C GLU A 391 -76.34 14.43 16.05
N ASN A 392 -75.64 14.90 15.03
CA ASN A 392 -75.42 16.34 14.79
C ASN A 392 -76.62 16.95 14.08
#